data_AF-A0A1F1E1J4-F1
#
_entry.id   AF-A0A1F1E1J4-F1
#
_cell.length_a   1.000
_cell.length_b   1.000
_cell.length_c   1.000
_cell.angle_alpha   90.00
_cell.angle_beta   90.00
_cell.angle_gamma   90.00
#
_symmetry.space_group_name_H-M   'P 1'
#
loop_
_entity.id
_entity.type
_entity.pdbx_description
1 polymer ?
#
loop_
_entity_poly.entity_id
_entity_poly.type
_entity_poly.pdbx_seq_one_letter_code
_entity_poly.pdbx_strand_id
1 'polypeptide(L)'
;MNGVCQKMWLLCMALVVGASLSYGQKVGESGIRCDVGLLYQISYQESWGDSHAVVVEVIPGSPADKAGIRPGDVILQIEGRDTQKLSEESITAMILDPSHDQVSLKMRRPGTSSWDVALRKECLPSGILTEELLAQAFSMYSLEDVTTRRFTMPFIYTLPTKRDFIKYSTFSFADKEIGTKPGARALAKELVGKGLRELPTGGQLSIVYKPTIESNPNFRPGSEANLDPGFKNYLVTRKDGRYEVDHYPFLSINTPNFSGKYRMTVDIELIDSEDNTKVWSVTARELLNKEYDPDRYVANFCYLMLANYPFVRYVMNPTFVLHRDQYLLTGVGYDMNDLQVIRHITPGSPAETAGLRVGDRIKSINGRALVSSVDKMSSVYKTFLRKTWKYRAKSTVYPDDNGFRQCMYWDPQSYDVVASELDKEAYLGAFSYLFAHNPYIVSAGAKAAASDNGVTKVIFEVIRDGAPQVIMVEPHLINKDYIELK
;
A
#
# COMPACT_ATOMS: atom_id res chain seq x y z
N MET A 1 -10.53 -14.65 17.24
CA MET A 1 -11.19 -15.27 16.07
C MET A 1 -12.38 -14.45 15.53
N ASN A 2 -13.04 -13.61 16.34
CA ASN A 2 -14.10 -12.71 15.86
C ASN A 2 -13.64 -11.68 14.80
N GLY A 3 -12.37 -11.26 14.79
CA GLY A 3 -11.80 -10.40 13.73
C GLY A 3 -11.53 -11.09 12.39
N VAL A 4 -11.34 -12.42 12.38
CA VAL A 4 -11.29 -13.22 11.12
C VAL A 4 -12.69 -13.36 10.52
N CYS A 5 -13.72 -13.33 11.38
CA CYS A 5 -15.12 -13.20 10.96
C CYS A 5 -15.33 -11.87 10.23
N GLN A 6 -14.74 -10.78 10.72
CA GLN A 6 -14.80 -9.47 10.08
C GLN A 6 -14.05 -9.46 8.74
N LYS A 7 -12.87 -10.09 8.58
CA LYS A 7 -12.18 -10.13 7.27
C LYS A 7 -12.96 -10.85 6.17
N MET A 8 -13.59 -11.98 6.49
CA MET A 8 -14.33 -12.75 5.49
C MET A 8 -15.75 -12.21 5.26
N TRP A 9 -16.35 -11.61 6.28
CA TRP A 9 -17.62 -10.89 6.16
C TRP A 9 -17.43 -9.51 5.52
N LEU A 10 -16.28 -8.86 5.71
CA LEU A 10 -15.79 -7.72 4.94
C LEU A 10 -15.32 -8.14 3.56
N LEU A 11 -15.04 -9.40 3.26
CA LEU A 11 -14.86 -9.89 1.89
C LEU A 11 -16.21 -10.17 1.24
N CYS A 12 -17.19 -10.76 1.93
CA CYS A 12 -18.56 -10.82 1.40
C CYS A 12 -19.20 -9.43 1.29
N MET A 13 -18.85 -8.47 2.15
CA MET A 13 -19.21 -7.07 2.01
C MET A 13 -18.29 -6.32 1.04
N ALA A 14 -17.01 -6.65 0.86
CA ALA A 14 -16.11 -6.06 -0.15
C ALA A 14 -16.40 -6.55 -1.57
N LEU A 15 -16.98 -7.74 -1.67
CA LEU A 15 -17.52 -8.30 -2.90
C LEU A 15 -18.90 -7.72 -3.25
N VAL A 16 -19.53 -6.97 -2.33
CA VAL A 16 -20.74 -6.17 -2.59
C VAL A 16 -20.47 -4.64 -2.51
N VAL A 17 -19.41 -4.22 -1.83
CA VAL A 17 -19.02 -2.85 -1.45
C VAL A 17 -17.52 -2.84 -1.17
N GLY A 18 -16.69 -2.67 -2.19
CA GLY A 18 -15.23 -2.53 -2.05
C GLY A 18 -14.85 -1.63 -0.88
N ALA A 19 -13.96 -2.10 -0.02
CA ALA A 19 -13.31 -1.29 1.01
C ALA A 19 -11.82 -1.62 0.87
N SER A 20 -10.99 -0.72 0.36
CA SER A 20 -10.77 0.66 0.80
C SER A 20 -11.65 1.73 0.13
N LEU A 21 -12.24 2.57 0.97
CA LEU A 21 -12.95 3.82 0.68
C LEU A 21 -14.35 3.67 0.07
N SER A 22 -15.33 3.80 0.96
CA SER A 22 -16.68 4.30 0.74
C SER A 22 -16.94 4.85 -0.66
N TYR A 23 -17.73 4.14 -1.48
CA TYR A 23 -18.92 4.66 -2.13
C TYR A 23 -19.68 3.45 -2.65
N GLY A 24 -20.91 3.26 -2.17
CA GLY A 24 -21.83 2.33 -2.81
C GLY A 24 -22.04 2.81 -4.23
N GLN A 25 -21.33 2.21 -5.19
CA GLN A 25 -21.75 2.27 -6.57
C GLN A 25 -23.14 1.66 -6.59
N LYS A 26 -24.18 2.48 -6.79
CA LYS A 26 -25.37 2.00 -7.45
C LYS A 26 -24.86 1.28 -8.69
N VAL A 27 -25.07 -0.03 -8.72
CA VAL A 27 -24.80 -0.88 -9.88
C VAL A 27 -25.43 -0.18 -11.06
N GLY A 28 -24.60 0.49 -11.87
CA GLY A 28 -25.01 0.95 -13.18
C GLY A 28 -25.41 -0.30 -13.97
N GLU A 29 -26.45 -0.18 -14.77
CA GLU A 29 -27.05 -1.23 -15.60
C GLU A 29 -26.05 -2.01 -16.49
N SER A 30 -24.78 -1.59 -16.57
CA SER A 30 -23.77 -2.10 -17.48
C SER A 30 -23.04 -3.38 -17.04
N GLY A 31 -23.15 -3.82 -15.78
CA GLY A 31 -22.52 -5.07 -15.33
C GLY A 31 -21.00 -5.13 -15.53
N ILE A 32 -20.34 -3.97 -15.64
CA ILE A 32 -18.88 -3.79 -15.80
C ILE A 32 -18.43 -2.81 -14.72
N ARG A 33 -17.30 -3.11 -14.07
CA ARG A 33 -16.63 -2.24 -13.11
C ARG A 33 -15.28 -1.81 -13.68
N CYS A 34 -15.04 -0.50 -13.72
CA CYS A 34 -13.76 0.08 -14.09
C CYS A 34 -13.01 0.58 -12.85
N ASP A 35 -11.68 0.50 -12.91
CA ASP A 35 -10.77 1.04 -11.92
C ASP A 35 -9.62 1.78 -12.63
N VAL A 36 -9.03 2.74 -11.93
CA VAL A 36 -7.83 3.48 -12.36
C VAL A 36 -6.72 3.48 -11.29
N GLY A 37 -6.98 2.91 -10.10
CA GLY A 37 -6.05 2.87 -8.97
C GLY A 37 -5.69 4.24 -8.40
N LEU A 38 -6.69 5.11 -8.31
CA LEU A 38 -6.57 6.49 -7.86
C LEU A 38 -7.54 6.75 -6.71
N LEU A 39 -7.04 7.34 -5.62
CA LEU A 39 -7.88 7.89 -4.56
C LEU A 39 -7.62 9.38 -4.44
N TYR A 40 -8.68 10.14 -4.23
CA TYR A 40 -8.62 11.58 -4.11
C TYR A 40 -9.58 12.05 -3.01
N GLN A 41 -9.45 13.31 -2.62
CA GLN A 41 -10.43 13.98 -1.78
C GLN A 41 -10.62 15.41 -2.27
N ILE A 42 -11.81 15.98 -2.06
CA ILE A 42 -12.03 17.41 -2.32
C ILE A 42 -11.24 18.23 -1.29
N SER A 43 -10.36 19.11 -1.76
CA SER A 43 -9.64 20.03 -0.89
C SER A 43 -10.50 21.25 -0.59
N TYR A 44 -10.45 21.70 0.66
CA TYR A 44 -10.99 22.99 1.11
C TYR A 44 -9.86 23.90 1.63
N GLN A 45 -8.62 23.65 1.18
CA GLN A 45 -7.44 24.44 1.54
C GLN A 45 -7.13 25.43 0.42
N GLU A 46 -7.26 26.72 0.73
CA GLU A 46 -6.83 27.81 -0.17
C GLU A 46 -5.37 27.69 -0.60
N SER A 47 -4.53 27.07 0.23
CA SER A 47 -3.11 26.84 -0.06
C SER A 47 -2.86 25.75 -1.10
N TRP A 48 -3.80 24.83 -1.34
CA TRP A 48 -3.63 23.78 -2.34
C TRP A 48 -4.93 23.14 -2.82
N GLY A 49 -5.20 23.28 -4.12
CA GLY A 49 -6.30 22.57 -4.78
C GLY A 49 -7.69 22.98 -4.31
N ASP A 50 -7.89 24.22 -3.85
CA ASP A 50 -9.16 24.70 -3.30
C ASP A 50 -10.36 24.31 -4.16
N SER A 51 -11.31 23.61 -3.54
CA SER A 51 -12.54 23.07 -4.10
C SER A 51 -12.35 22.08 -5.26
N HIS A 52 -11.13 21.60 -5.51
CA HIS A 52 -10.82 20.58 -6.52
C HIS A 52 -10.51 19.22 -5.87
N ALA A 53 -10.59 18.16 -6.67
CA ALA A 53 -10.11 16.84 -6.28
C ALA A 53 -8.58 16.82 -6.21
N VAL A 54 -8.04 16.51 -5.03
CA VAL A 54 -6.61 16.32 -4.80
C VAL A 54 -6.34 14.84 -4.58
N VAL A 55 -5.46 14.28 -5.39
CA VAL A 55 -5.01 12.89 -5.30
C VAL A 55 -4.34 12.67 -3.94
N VAL A 56 -4.82 11.67 -3.21
CA VAL A 56 -4.27 11.28 -1.90
C VAL A 56 -3.51 9.97 -1.97
N GLU A 57 -3.83 9.12 -2.95
CA GLU A 57 -3.20 7.82 -3.13
C GLU A 57 -3.18 7.42 -4.60
N VAL A 58 -2.14 6.67 -4.97
CA VAL A 58 -1.98 6.05 -6.28
C VAL A 58 -1.49 4.63 -6.04
N ILE A 59 -2.23 3.64 -6.53
CA ILE A 59 -1.91 2.22 -6.33
C ILE A 59 -0.77 1.83 -7.29
N PRO A 60 0.33 1.19 -6.82
CA PRO A 60 1.42 0.77 -7.69
C PRO A 60 0.96 -0.17 -8.82
N GLY A 61 1.47 0.08 -10.03
CA GLY A 61 1.15 -0.70 -11.22
C GLY A 61 -0.26 -0.46 -11.80
N SER A 62 -1.08 0.38 -11.16
CA SER A 62 -2.39 0.79 -11.67
C SER A 62 -2.27 1.69 -12.90
N PRO A 63 -3.39 1.95 -13.61
CA PRO A 63 -3.42 2.98 -14.64
C PRO A 63 -2.88 4.34 -14.21
N ALA A 64 -3.23 4.81 -13.02
CA ALA A 64 -2.82 6.12 -12.52
C ALA A 64 -1.30 6.18 -12.29
N ASP A 65 -0.71 5.12 -11.74
CA ASP A 65 0.74 5.00 -11.55
C ASP A 65 1.48 4.98 -12.89
N LYS A 66 1.02 4.15 -13.83
CA LYS A 66 1.57 4.07 -15.20
C LYS A 66 1.50 5.42 -15.92
N ALA A 67 0.49 6.23 -15.62
CA ALA A 67 0.31 7.57 -16.17
C ALA A 67 1.14 8.65 -15.46
N GLY A 68 1.89 8.31 -14.40
CA GLY A 68 2.76 9.23 -13.67
C GLY A 68 2.03 10.18 -12.72
N ILE A 69 0.76 9.89 -12.41
CA ILE A 69 -0.02 10.59 -11.39
C ILE A 69 0.59 10.30 -10.02
N ARG A 70 0.61 11.29 -9.13
CA ARG A 70 1.22 11.17 -7.80
C ARG A 70 0.28 11.75 -6.72
N PRO A 71 0.39 11.27 -5.48
CA PRO A 71 -0.22 11.94 -4.33
C PRO A 71 0.18 13.42 -4.28
N GLY A 72 -0.81 14.28 -4.07
CA GLY A 72 -0.69 15.74 -4.10
C GLY A 72 -1.06 16.38 -5.44
N ASP A 73 -1.21 15.62 -6.52
CA ASP A 73 -1.71 16.18 -7.78
C ASP A 73 -3.16 16.66 -7.64
N VAL A 74 -3.51 17.73 -8.35
CA VAL A 74 -4.87 18.28 -8.40
C VAL A 74 -5.49 17.95 -9.74
N ILE A 75 -6.65 17.33 -9.74
CA ILE A 75 -7.48 17.14 -10.92
C ILE A 75 -8.24 18.46 -11.13
N LEU A 76 -7.94 19.16 -12.21
CA LEU A 76 -8.58 20.43 -12.58
C LEU A 76 -9.81 20.21 -13.45
N GLN A 77 -9.70 19.32 -14.44
CA GLN A 77 -10.77 19.03 -15.38
C GLN A 77 -10.85 17.55 -15.71
N ILE A 78 -12.05 17.07 -16.02
CA ILE A 78 -12.32 15.73 -16.55
C ILE A 78 -13.11 15.90 -17.83
N GLU A 79 -12.60 15.37 -18.95
CA GLU A 79 -13.23 15.55 -20.28
C GLU A 79 -13.53 17.03 -20.60
N GLY A 80 -12.59 17.92 -20.24
CA GLY A 80 -12.72 19.37 -20.42
C GLY A 80 -13.69 20.07 -19.46
N ARG A 81 -14.36 19.35 -18.55
CA ARG A 81 -15.26 19.94 -17.53
C ARG A 81 -14.50 20.20 -16.24
N ASP A 82 -14.64 21.41 -15.72
CA ASP A 82 -14.03 21.84 -14.46
C ASP A 82 -14.57 21.05 -13.25
N THR A 83 -13.67 20.61 -12.36
CA THR A 83 -14.05 19.83 -11.17
C THR A 83 -14.43 20.68 -9.96
N GLN A 84 -14.18 21.99 -9.94
CA GLN A 84 -14.28 22.86 -8.76
C GLN A 84 -15.67 22.85 -8.08
N LYS A 85 -16.73 22.57 -8.85
CA LYS A 85 -18.13 22.57 -8.38
C LYS A 85 -18.77 21.19 -8.41
N LEU A 86 -18.00 20.15 -8.71
CA LEU A 86 -18.50 18.80 -8.81
C LEU A 86 -18.48 18.11 -7.45
N SER A 87 -19.50 17.31 -7.17
CA SER A 87 -19.47 16.38 -6.05
C SER A 87 -18.46 15.26 -6.32
N GLU A 88 -17.95 14.66 -5.25
CA GLU A 88 -17.12 13.45 -5.34
C GLU A 88 -17.80 12.33 -6.14
N GLU A 89 -19.11 12.13 -5.94
CA GLU A 89 -19.89 11.16 -6.74
C GLU A 89 -19.83 11.47 -8.24
N SER A 90 -19.96 12.75 -8.63
CA SER A 90 -19.91 13.17 -10.03
C SER A 90 -18.52 12.98 -10.63
N ILE A 91 -17.47 13.36 -9.90
CA ILE A 91 -16.07 13.18 -10.31
C ILE A 91 -15.78 11.69 -10.52
N THR A 92 -16.13 10.83 -9.56
CA THR A 92 -15.95 9.38 -9.64
C THR A 92 -16.74 8.78 -10.82
N ALA A 93 -18.00 9.18 -11.01
CA ALA A 93 -18.80 8.71 -12.14
C ALA A 93 -18.19 9.08 -13.49
N MET A 94 -17.59 10.27 -13.62
CA MET A 94 -16.90 10.68 -14.84
C MET A 94 -15.59 9.92 -15.07
N ILE A 95 -14.76 9.76 -14.04
CA ILE A 95 -13.48 9.03 -14.13
C ILE A 95 -13.72 7.56 -14.49
N LEU A 96 -14.72 6.93 -13.88
CA LEU A 96 -14.97 5.49 -13.98
C LEU A 96 -16.07 5.13 -14.98
N ASP A 97 -16.51 6.06 -15.83
CA ASP A 97 -17.54 5.81 -16.84
C ASP A 97 -17.17 4.61 -17.73
N PRO A 98 -17.93 3.49 -17.69
CA PRO A 98 -17.59 2.28 -18.41
C PRO A 98 -17.86 2.36 -19.92
N SER A 99 -18.50 3.43 -20.41
CA SER A 99 -18.74 3.62 -21.85
C SER A 99 -17.49 4.01 -22.64
N HIS A 100 -16.44 4.45 -21.94
CA HIS A 100 -15.15 4.85 -22.52
C HIS A 100 -14.01 4.10 -21.82
N ASP A 101 -13.08 3.53 -22.60
CA ASP A 101 -11.91 2.80 -22.07
C ASP A 101 -10.81 3.73 -21.51
N GLN A 102 -10.89 5.03 -21.80
CA GLN A 102 -9.99 6.05 -21.29
C GLN A 102 -10.77 7.26 -20.74
N VAL A 103 -10.08 8.06 -19.92
CA VAL A 103 -10.56 9.37 -19.46
C VAL A 103 -9.44 10.40 -19.55
N SER A 104 -9.74 11.56 -20.12
CA SER A 104 -8.82 12.71 -20.19
C SER A 104 -8.95 13.54 -18.92
N LEU A 105 -7.83 13.71 -18.21
CA LEU A 105 -7.74 14.54 -17.02
C LEU A 105 -6.79 15.71 -17.30
N LYS A 106 -7.18 16.92 -16.88
CA LYS A 106 -6.26 18.04 -16.76
C LYS A 106 -5.77 18.11 -15.33
N MET A 107 -4.47 18.03 -15.13
CA MET A 107 -3.83 17.86 -13.84
C MET A 107 -2.91 19.03 -13.50
N ARG A 108 -2.59 19.19 -12.21
CA ARG A 108 -1.64 20.19 -11.71
C ARG A 108 -0.84 19.68 -10.50
N ARG A 109 0.43 20.06 -10.41
CA ARG A 109 1.41 19.69 -9.36
C ARG A 109 2.29 20.90 -9.04
N PRO A 110 2.84 21.03 -7.82
CA PRO A 110 3.75 22.13 -7.50
C PRO A 110 4.90 22.21 -8.50
N GLY A 111 5.31 23.44 -8.84
CA GLY A 111 6.40 23.70 -9.77
C GLY A 111 6.18 23.33 -11.24
N THR A 112 4.96 22.92 -11.62
CA THR A 112 4.63 22.56 -13.00
C THR A 112 3.40 23.33 -13.51
N SER A 113 3.41 23.68 -14.81
CA SER A 113 2.18 24.09 -15.49
C SER A 113 1.18 22.94 -15.54
N SER A 114 -0.11 23.22 -15.66
CA SER A 114 -1.11 22.17 -15.83
C SER A 114 -0.79 21.34 -17.08
N TRP A 115 -1.00 20.03 -17.01
CA TRP A 115 -0.80 19.10 -18.13
C TRP A 115 -2.03 18.21 -18.31
N ASP A 116 -2.20 17.70 -19.52
CA ASP A 116 -3.25 16.72 -19.81
C ASP A 116 -2.69 15.29 -19.70
N VAL A 117 -3.50 14.38 -19.18
CA VAL A 117 -3.18 12.96 -19.09
C VAL A 117 -4.38 12.14 -19.57
N ALA A 118 -4.14 11.22 -20.50
CA ALA A 118 -5.13 10.23 -20.92
C ALA A 118 -4.93 8.96 -20.07
N LEU A 119 -5.92 8.67 -19.24
CA LEU A 119 -5.87 7.57 -18.27
C LEU A 119 -6.69 6.40 -18.79
N ARG A 120 -6.01 5.29 -19.13
CA ARG A 120 -6.66 4.06 -19.62
C ARG A 120 -7.18 3.22 -18.47
N LYS A 121 -8.48 3.00 -18.42
CA LYS A 121 -9.18 2.29 -17.34
C LYS A 121 -8.94 0.78 -17.42
N GLU A 122 -8.86 0.14 -16.27
CA GLU A 122 -8.92 -1.31 -16.14
C GLU A 122 -10.37 -1.71 -15.84
N CYS A 123 -11.08 -2.20 -16.87
CA CYS A 123 -12.50 -2.55 -16.78
C CYS A 123 -12.69 -4.07 -16.81
N LEU A 124 -13.45 -4.58 -15.85
CA LEU A 124 -13.77 -5.99 -15.69
C LEU A 124 -15.28 -6.19 -15.59
N PRO A 125 -15.85 -7.26 -16.18
CA PRO A 125 -17.20 -7.68 -15.85
C PRO A 125 -17.43 -7.80 -14.34
N SER A 126 -18.60 -7.38 -13.89
CA SER A 126 -19.05 -7.55 -12.51
C SER A 126 -19.09 -9.04 -12.15
N GLY A 127 -18.74 -9.34 -10.91
CA GLY A 127 -18.72 -10.71 -10.39
C GLY A 127 -17.49 -11.54 -10.76
N ILE A 128 -16.42 -10.90 -11.25
CA ILE A 128 -15.11 -11.53 -11.35
C ILE A 128 -14.34 -11.38 -10.04
N LEU A 129 -13.78 -12.49 -9.56
CA LEU A 129 -12.75 -12.50 -8.53
C LEU A 129 -11.38 -12.54 -9.21
N THR A 130 -10.59 -11.49 -9.03
CA THR A 130 -9.20 -11.44 -9.52
C THR A 130 -8.27 -12.17 -8.56
N GLU A 131 -7.08 -12.53 -9.05
CA GLU A 131 -6.01 -13.10 -8.23
C GLU A 131 -5.58 -12.17 -7.10
N GLU A 132 -5.62 -10.84 -7.32
CA GLU A 132 -5.38 -9.83 -6.28
C GLU A 132 -6.37 -9.95 -5.11
N LEU A 133 -7.68 -9.99 -5.43
CA LEU A 133 -8.72 -10.13 -4.40
C LEU A 133 -8.60 -11.47 -3.67
N LEU A 134 -8.24 -12.54 -4.39
CA LEU A 134 -8.01 -13.86 -3.79
C LEU A 134 -6.76 -13.86 -2.90
N ALA A 135 -5.67 -13.19 -3.30
CA ALA A 135 -4.47 -13.08 -2.49
C ALA A 135 -4.77 -12.37 -1.16
N GLN A 136 -5.54 -11.28 -1.21
CA GLN A 136 -6.01 -10.57 -0.01
C GLN A 136 -6.93 -11.44 0.86
N ALA A 137 -7.85 -12.21 0.24
CA ALA A 137 -8.75 -13.11 0.96
C ALA A 137 -8.03 -14.26 1.68
N PHE A 138 -7.03 -14.83 1.01
CA PHE A 138 -6.26 -15.96 1.49
C PHE A 138 -4.91 -15.53 2.11
N SER A 139 -4.78 -14.25 2.50
CA SER A 139 -3.50 -13.69 2.94
C SER A 139 -2.89 -14.35 4.17
N MET A 140 -3.66 -15.07 4.99
CA MET A 140 -3.09 -15.82 6.11
C MET A 140 -2.32 -17.07 5.66
N TYR A 141 -2.38 -17.45 4.38
CA TYR A 141 -1.38 -18.37 3.83
C TYR A 141 0.02 -17.73 3.84
N SER A 142 0.12 -16.43 3.58
CA SER A 142 1.37 -15.67 3.63
C SER A 142 1.14 -14.23 4.11
N LEU A 143 1.24 -14.00 5.42
CA LEU A 143 1.18 -12.63 5.96
C LEU A 143 2.49 -11.88 5.69
N GLU A 144 3.54 -12.62 5.40
CA GLU A 144 4.84 -12.16 4.93
C GLU A 144 4.72 -11.41 3.61
N ASP A 145 3.79 -11.82 2.74
CA ASP A 145 3.59 -11.26 1.39
C ASP A 145 2.34 -10.41 1.22
N VAL A 146 1.26 -10.69 1.96
CA VAL A 146 0.02 -9.90 1.87
C VAL A 146 -0.43 -9.48 3.25
N THR A 147 -0.21 -8.21 3.58
CA THR A 147 -0.56 -7.68 4.89
C THR A 147 -0.67 -6.17 4.91
N THR A 148 -1.41 -5.67 5.89
CA THR A 148 -1.39 -4.26 6.25
C THR A 148 -0.74 -4.08 7.61
N ARG A 149 0.11 -3.06 7.75
CA ARG A 149 0.77 -2.72 9.01
C ARG A 149 0.62 -1.24 9.29
N ARG A 150 -0.12 -0.94 10.36
CA ARG A 150 -0.35 0.42 10.82
C ARG A 150 0.77 0.87 11.76
N PHE A 151 1.27 2.10 11.56
CA PHE A 151 2.22 2.74 12.45
C PHE A 151 1.97 4.25 12.49
N THR A 152 2.33 4.91 13.59
CA THR A 152 2.08 6.35 13.79
C THR A 152 3.42 7.06 14.01
N MET A 153 3.62 8.18 13.33
CA MET A 153 4.84 8.98 13.45
C MET A 153 4.58 10.22 14.31
N PRO A 154 5.49 10.65 15.19
CA PRO A 154 5.30 11.82 16.06
C PRO A 154 5.60 13.13 15.31
N PHE A 155 4.92 13.34 14.18
CA PHE A 155 5.06 14.52 13.34
C PHE A 155 3.99 15.57 13.65
N ILE A 156 4.39 16.83 13.62
CA ILE A 156 3.51 17.98 13.78
C ILE A 156 3.69 18.88 12.57
N TYR A 157 2.63 19.08 11.80
CA TYR A 157 2.61 19.93 10.62
C TYR A 157 2.04 21.29 10.97
N THR A 158 2.54 22.35 10.32
CA THR A 158 1.91 23.66 10.39
C THR A 158 1.72 24.24 8.99
N LEU A 159 0.56 24.84 8.77
CA LEU A 159 0.19 25.56 7.56
C LEU A 159 -0.26 26.98 7.97
N PRO A 160 0.69 27.87 8.33
CA PRO A 160 0.39 29.17 8.94
C PRO A 160 -0.22 30.20 7.98
N THR A 161 -0.20 29.96 6.67
CA THR A 161 -0.72 30.88 5.66
C THR A 161 -1.69 30.18 4.71
N LYS A 162 -2.48 30.98 3.97
CA LYS A 162 -3.37 30.53 2.90
C LYS A 162 -2.74 30.69 1.50
N ARG A 163 -1.42 30.87 1.41
CA ARG A 163 -0.74 31.08 0.12
C ARG A 163 -0.83 29.82 -0.72
N ASP A 164 -1.29 29.96 -1.95
CA ASP A 164 -1.34 28.85 -2.90
C ASP A 164 0.09 28.39 -3.23
N PHE A 165 0.39 27.11 -2.96
CA PHE A 165 1.70 26.54 -3.21
C PHE A 165 2.07 26.51 -4.70
N ILE A 166 1.13 26.77 -5.61
CA ILE A 166 1.42 26.92 -7.05
C ILE A 166 2.39 28.08 -7.32
N LYS A 167 2.46 29.07 -6.42
CA LYS A 167 3.44 30.17 -6.48
C LYS A 167 4.89 29.64 -6.50
N TYR A 168 5.14 28.50 -5.86
CA TYR A 168 6.49 27.99 -5.66
C TYR A 168 6.82 26.87 -6.64
N SER A 169 7.91 27.09 -7.37
CA SER A 169 8.51 26.15 -8.31
C SER A 169 9.96 25.85 -8.02
N THR A 170 10.60 26.67 -7.19
CA THR A 170 12.02 26.56 -6.87
C THR A 170 12.27 26.67 -5.38
N PHE A 171 13.32 26.01 -4.90
CA PHE A 171 13.77 26.12 -3.53
C PHE A 171 15.31 26.16 -3.44
N SER A 172 15.82 26.68 -2.34
CA SER A 172 17.24 26.57 -1.96
C SER A 172 17.34 26.41 -0.45
N PHE A 173 18.39 25.75 0.04
CA PHE A 173 18.64 25.68 1.49
C PHE A 173 19.09 27.03 2.02
N ALA A 174 18.54 27.45 3.17
CA ALA A 174 18.91 28.69 3.84
C ALA A 174 20.39 28.70 4.24
N ASP A 175 20.88 27.54 4.67
CA ASP A 175 22.27 27.28 5.02
C ASP A 175 22.85 26.26 4.03
N LYS A 176 23.90 26.67 3.31
CA LYS A 176 24.55 25.85 2.29
C LYS A 176 25.28 24.64 2.87
N GLU A 177 25.91 24.79 4.03
CA GLU A 177 26.65 23.70 4.67
C GLU A 177 25.67 22.64 5.17
N ILE A 178 24.59 23.06 5.84
CA ILE A 178 23.48 22.17 6.24
C ILE A 178 22.88 21.49 5.01
N GLY A 179 22.74 22.22 3.91
CA GLY A 179 22.25 21.70 2.64
C GLY A 179 23.02 20.46 2.18
N THR A 180 24.32 20.34 2.44
CA THR A 180 25.14 19.19 1.98
C THR A 180 24.94 17.90 2.78
N LYS A 181 24.30 17.96 3.96
CA LYS A 181 24.16 16.80 4.83
C LYS A 181 23.24 15.72 4.24
N PRO A 182 23.43 14.43 4.60
CA PRO A 182 22.62 13.34 4.07
C PRO A 182 21.10 13.52 4.25
N GLY A 183 20.66 14.01 5.41
CA GLY A 183 19.24 14.30 5.67
C GLY A 183 18.70 15.41 4.76
N ALA A 184 19.45 16.49 4.59
CA ALA A 184 19.10 17.57 3.68
C ALA A 184 19.06 17.13 2.22
N ARG A 185 19.96 16.24 1.77
CA ARG A 185 19.93 15.68 0.42
C ARG A 185 18.72 14.78 0.18
N ALA A 186 18.33 13.98 1.18
CA ALA A 186 17.09 13.21 1.12
C ALA A 186 15.87 14.15 1.02
N LEU A 187 15.83 15.22 1.81
CA LEU A 187 14.80 16.26 1.73
C LEU A 187 14.74 16.92 0.34
N ALA A 188 15.89 17.28 -0.22
CA ALA A 188 15.96 17.84 -1.57
C ALA A 188 15.37 16.88 -2.62
N LYS A 189 15.74 15.59 -2.54
CA LYS A 189 15.22 14.54 -3.43
C LYS A 189 13.70 14.40 -3.34
N GLU A 190 13.13 14.43 -2.13
CA GLU A 190 11.68 14.34 -1.92
C GLU A 190 10.95 15.58 -2.45
N LEU A 191 11.47 16.79 -2.21
CA LEU A 191 10.88 18.03 -2.75
C LEU A 191 10.94 18.08 -4.29
N VAL A 192 12.04 17.59 -4.88
CA VAL A 192 12.16 17.43 -6.34
C VAL A 192 11.17 16.39 -6.86
N GLY A 193 11.00 15.27 -6.15
CA GLY A 193 9.98 14.26 -6.45
C GLY A 193 8.55 14.83 -6.45
N LYS A 194 8.31 15.90 -5.68
CA LYS A 194 7.03 16.63 -5.61
C LYS A 194 6.90 17.77 -6.62
N GLY A 195 7.87 17.93 -7.52
CA GLY A 195 7.79 18.86 -8.67
C GLY A 195 8.53 20.18 -8.49
N LEU A 196 9.16 20.43 -7.34
CA LEU A 196 9.99 21.61 -7.16
C LEU A 196 11.38 21.42 -7.79
N ARG A 197 12.08 22.52 -8.09
CA ARG A 197 13.45 22.52 -8.58
C ARG A 197 14.41 23.13 -7.56
N GLU A 198 15.46 22.40 -7.18
CA GLU A 198 16.52 22.94 -6.32
C GLU A 198 17.38 23.96 -7.11
N LEU A 199 17.67 25.09 -6.48
CA LEU A 199 18.65 26.07 -6.93
C LEU A 199 19.80 26.19 -5.91
N PRO A 200 21.03 26.53 -6.35
CA PRO A 200 22.15 26.75 -5.42
C PRO A 200 21.89 27.87 -4.40
N THR A 201 21.16 28.91 -4.81
CA THR A 201 20.74 30.07 -4.01
C THR A 201 19.52 30.73 -4.64
N GLY A 202 18.73 31.47 -3.86
CA GLY A 202 17.71 32.37 -4.39
C GLY A 202 16.48 31.66 -4.96
N GLY A 203 16.13 30.49 -4.42
CA GLY A 203 14.84 29.86 -4.70
C GLY A 203 13.66 30.67 -4.14
N GLN A 204 12.46 30.44 -4.67
CA GLN A 204 11.25 31.07 -4.13
C GLN A 204 10.96 30.59 -2.70
N LEU A 205 11.32 29.34 -2.39
CA LEU A 205 11.31 28.80 -1.03
C LEU A 205 12.74 28.71 -0.47
N SER A 206 12.93 29.23 0.73
CA SER A 206 14.11 29.00 1.55
C SER A 206 13.83 27.86 2.53
N ILE A 207 14.60 26.77 2.42
CA ILE A 207 14.44 25.58 3.25
C ILE A 207 15.31 25.71 4.49
N VAL A 208 14.68 25.77 5.64
CA VAL A 208 15.33 25.73 6.95
C VAL A 208 15.27 24.30 7.48
N TYR A 209 16.42 23.72 7.76
CA TYR A 209 16.56 22.35 8.25
C TYR A 209 17.35 22.33 9.56
N LYS A 210 16.69 21.95 10.65
CA LYS A 210 17.26 21.99 12.01
C LYS A 210 17.11 20.62 12.70
N PRO A 211 18.01 19.68 12.44
CA PRO A 211 18.07 18.42 13.15
C PRO A 211 18.82 18.58 14.49
N THR A 212 18.22 18.18 15.61
CA THR A 212 18.83 18.26 16.94
C THR A 212 18.57 17.01 17.78
N ILE A 213 19.50 16.70 18.68
CA ILE A 213 19.34 15.68 19.73
C ILE A 213 19.91 16.24 21.02
N GLU A 214 19.18 16.05 22.12
CA GLU A 214 19.56 16.54 23.44
C GLU A 214 19.22 15.51 24.53
N SER A 215 19.90 15.59 25.67
CA SER A 215 19.51 14.84 26.87
C SER A 215 18.13 15.28 27.32
N ASN A 216 17.25 14.32 27.64
CA ASN A 216 15.90 14.62 28.09
C ASN A 216 15.92 15.02 29.59
N PRO A 217 15.60 16.27 29.95
CA PRO A 217 15.63 16.73 31.34
C PRO A 217 14.57 16.06 32.23
N ASN A 218 13.54 15.46 31.63
CA ASN A 218 12.49 14.75 32.37
C ASN A 218 12.84 13.28 32.63
N PHE A 219 13.96 12.79 32.11
CA PHE A 219 14.33 11.38 32.19
C PHE A 219 14.46 10.91 33.65
N ARG A 220 13.86 9.76 33.96
CA ARG A 220 13.97 9.12 35.28
C ARG A 220 14.72 7.79 35.15
N PRO A 221 15.89 7.61 35.80
CA PRO A 221 16.59 6.32 35.81
C PRO A 221 15.68 5.17 36.25
N GLY A 222 15.71 4.04 35.52
CA GLY A 222 14.86 2.87 35.76
C GLY A 222 13.51 2.91 35.02
N SER A 223 13.16 4.02 34.37
CA SER A 223 11.91 4.14 33.59
C SER A 223 12.04 3.69 32.13
N GLU A 224 13.24 3.22 31.72
CA GLU A 224 13.52 2.75 30.36
C GLU A 224 12.69 1.51 29.95
N ALA A 225 12.23 0.73 30.93
CA ALA A 225 11.85 -0.68 30.76
C ALA A 225 10.35 -1.02 30.91
N ASN A 226 9.46 -0.05 31.15
CA ASN A 226 8.02 -0.33 31.35
C ASN A 226 7.17 -0.36 30.07
N LEU A 227 7.78 -0.49 28.89
CA LEU A 227 7.06 -0.56 27.62
C LEU A 227 7.05 -2.01 27.16
N ASP A 228 5.86 -2.61 27.26
CA ASP A 228 5.51 -3.99 26.91
C ASP A 228 6.31 -4.55 25.70
N PRO A 229 6.93 -5.75 25.81
CA PRO A 229 7.66 -6.40 24.73
C PRO A 229 6.88 -6.58 23.42
N GLY A 230 5.54 -6.49 23.46
CA GLY A 230 4.66 -6.50 22.29
C GLY A 230 4.65 -5.22 21.45
N PHE A 231 5.18 -4.11 21.97
CA PHE A 231 5.33 -2.84 21.25
C PHE A 231 6.80 -2.56 20.94
N LYS A 232 7.47 -3.53 20.33
CA LYS A 232 8.71 -3.22 19.59
C LYS A 232 8.36 -2.12 18.59
N ASN A 233 9.00 -0.96 18.69
CA ASN A 233 8.74 0.15 17.76
C ASN A 233 9.34 -0.21 16.42
N TYR A 234 8.51 -0.83 15.60
CA TYR A 234 8.78 -1.08 14.21
C TYR A 234 8.48 0.19 13.43
N LEU A 235 9.40 0.58 12.57
CA LEU A 235 9.13 1.59 11.56
C LEU A 235 9.38 1.01 10.18
N VAL A 236 8.76 1.66 9.20
CA VAL A 236 8.89 1.29 7.80
C VAL A 236 9.94 2.18 7.15
N THR A 237 10.98 1.56 6.62
CA THR A 237 12.01 2.25 5.83
C THR A 237 11.93 1.86 4.38
N ARG A 238 12.52 2.69 3.51
CA ARG A 238 12.67 2.42 2.09
C ARG A 238 14.14 2.11 1.80
N LYS A 239 14.48 0.85 1.51
CA LYS A 239 15.81 0.42 1.09
C LYS A 239 15.74 -0.17 -0.31
N ASP A 240 16.58 0.33 -1.22
CA ASP A 240 16.65 -0.13 -2.62
C ASP A 240 15.28 -0.23 -3.32
N GLY A 241 14.39 0.73 -3.01
CA GLY A 241 13.05 0.78 -3.58
C GLY A 241 12.00 -0.09 -2.89
N ARG A 242 12.35 -0.87 -1.86
CA ARG A 242 11.45 -1.75 -1.12
C ARG A 242 11.17 -1.25 0.29
N TYR A 243 9.99 -1.57 0.81
CA TYR A 243 9.60 -1.25 2.17
C TYR A 243 9.99 -2.37 3.14
N GLU A 244 10.84 -2.03 4.11
CA GLU A 244 11.30 -2.93 5.15
C GLU A 244 10.75 -2.52 6.51
N VAL A 245 10.43 -3.51 7.34
CA VAL A 245 9.95 -3.28 8.70
C VAL A 245 11.11 -3.55 9.65
N ASP A 246 11.67 -2.47 10.18
CA ASP A 246 12.90 -2.48 10.97
C ASP A 246 12.65 -2.03 12.42
N HIS A 247 13.54 -2.45 13.32
CA HIS A 247 13.54 -2.00 14.71
C HIS A 247 14.39 -0.75 14.88
N TYR A 248 13.83 0.24 15.57
CA TYR A 248 14.55 1.46 15.92
C TYR A 248 14.58 1.73 17.43
N PRO A 249 15.57 2.48 17.94
CA PRO A 249 15.67 2.84 19.35
C PRO A 249 14.68 3.94 19.79
N PHE A 250 13.69 4.27 18.95
CA PHE A 250 12.64 5.22 19.25
C PHE A 250 11.62 4.59 20.17
N LEU A 251 11.05 5.39 21.07
CA LEU A 251 9.98 4.98 21.97
C LEU A 251 8.61 5.22 21.32
N SER A 252 7.57 4.60 21.87
CA SER A 252 6.23 4.78 21.31
C SER A 252 5.81 6.23 21.51
N ILE A 253 5.04 6.77 20.58
CA ILE A 253 4.36 8.06 20.72
C ILE A 253 3.61 8.21 22.05
N ASN A 254 3.05 7.12 22.59
CA ASN A 254 2.30 7.14 23.85
C ASN A 254 3.19 6.98 25.09
N THR A 255 4.50 6.82 24.90
CA THR A 255 5.45 6.65 26.00
C THR A 255 5.49 7.93 26.85
N PRO A 256 5.44 7.82 28.20
CA PRO A 256 5.58 8.98 29.06
C PRO A 256 6.90 9.73 28.81
N ASN A 257 6.84 11.06 28.85
CA ASN A 257 7.99 11.93 28.59
C ASN A 257 9.21 11.70 29.49
N PHE A 258 9.07 10.98 30.61
CA PHE A 258 10.18 10.66 31.51
C PHE A 258 10.94 9.37 31.16
N SER A 259 10.47 8.56 30.20
CA SER A 259 11.03 7.23 29.91
C SER A 259 12.25 7.23 28.98
N GLY A 260 12.36 8.22 28.07
CA GLY A 260 13.49 8.30 27.11
C GLY A 260 14.66 9.11 27.65
N LYS A 261 15.89 8.63 27.47
CA LYS A 261 17.13 9.34 27.84
C LYS A 261 17.38 10.58 26.99
N TYR A 262 16.98 10.53 25.73
CA TYR A 262 17.22 11.58 24.75
C TYR A 262 15.92 12.03 24.10
N ARG A 263 15.92 13.29 23.67
CA ARG A 263 14.90 13.88 22.81
C ARG A 263 15.55 14.27 21.50
N MET A 264 15.02 13.75 20.40
CA MET A 264 15.41 14.19 19.06
C MET A 264 14.30 15.05 18.48
N THR A 265 14.67 16.20 17.95
CA THR A 265 13.75 17.11 17.24
C THR A 265 14.29 17.36 15.85
N VAL A 266 13.43 17.25 14.83
CA VAL A 266 13.79 17.65 13.47
C VAL A 266 12.75 18.63 12.97
N ASP A 267 13.17 19.88 12.74
CA ASP A 267 12.35 20.90 12.12
C ASP A 267 12.73 21.08 10.65
N ILE A 268 11.73 20.98 9.77
CA ILE A 268 11.82 21.36 8.36
C ILE A 268 10.81 22.49 8.14
N GLU A 269 11.30 23.66 7.77
CA GLU A 269 10.46 24.85 7.52
C GLU A 269 10.66 25.32 6.07
N LEU A 270 9.56 25.55 5.38
CA LEU A 270 9.51 26.19 4.06
C LEU A 270 9.16 27.65 4.28
N ILE A 271 10.08 28.54 3.92
CA ILE A 271 9.95 29.98 4.09
C ILE A 271 9.80 30.63 2.71
N ASP A 272 8.81 31.49 2.52
CA ASP A 272 8.71 32.34 1.32
C ASP A 272 9.87 33.35 1.32
N SER A 273 10.71 33.31 0.29
CA SER A 273 11.91 34.14 0.21
C SER A 273 11.61 35.60 -0.11
N GLU A 274 10.39 35.92 -0.56
CA GLU A 274 9.99 37.30 -0.85
C GLU A 274 9.85 38.14 0.43
N ASP A 275 9.29 37.55 1.48
CA ASP A 275 8.96 38.27 2.72
C ASP A 275 9.32 37.54 4.01
N ASN A 276 10.09 36.45 3.92
CA ASN A 276 10.52 35.61 5.03
C ASN A 276 9.38 35.00 5.88
N THR A 277 8.19 34.86 5.30
CA THR A 277 7.06 34.22 5.98
C THR A 277 7.19 32.70 5.91
N LYS A 278 7.10 32.02 7.05
CA LYS A 278 6.95 30.56 7.06
C LYS A 278 5.62 30.19 6.42
N VAL A 279 5.63 29.31 5.42
CA VAL A 279 4.41 28.90 4.69
C VAL A 279 4.02 27.45 4.97
N TRP A 280 4.96 26.61 5.37
CA TRP A 280 4.72 25.23 5.76
C TRP A 280 5.84 24.75 6.70
N SER A 281 5.54 23.87 7.64
CA SER A 281 6.58 23.12 8.35
C SER A 281 6.14 21.75 8.79
N VAL A 282 7.11 20.90 9.07
CA VAL A 282 6.95 19.66 9.83
C VAL A 282 8.00 19.59 10.92
N THR A 283 7.58 19.19 12.12
CA THR A 283 8.45 18.90 13.26
C THR A 283 8.29 17.44 13.65
N ALA A 284 9.37 16.65 13.62
CA ALA A 284 9.39 15.32 14.24
C ALA A 284 9.89 15.42 15.68
N ARG A 285 9.23 14.72 16.62
CA ARG A 285 9.61 14.67 18.04
C ARG A 285 9.73 13.23 18.53
N GLU A 286 10.96 12.75 18.66
CA GLU A 286 11.23 11.38 19.08
C GLU A 286 11.79 11.33 20.51
N LEU A 287 11.39 10.31 21.27
CA LEU A 287 12.01 9.93 22.54
C LEU A 287 12.87 8.68 22.31
N LEU A 288 14.08 8.65 22.86
CA LEU A 288 15.04 7.57 22.59
C LEU A 288 15.75 7.11 23.85
N ASN A 289 16.08 5.82 23.91
CA ASN A 289 16.93 5.26 24.97
C ASN A 289 18.40 5.18 24.58
N LYS A 290 18.71 5.32 23.29
CA LYS A 290 20.06 5.36 22.73
C LYS A 290 20.13 6.53 21.76
N GLU A 291 21.30 7.15 21.67
CA GLU A 291 21.53 8.18 20.66
C GLU A 291 21.31 7.61 19.26
N TYR A 292 20.72 8.43 18.41
CA TYR A 292 20.48 8.14 17.01
C TYR A 292 20.74 9.41 16.23
N ASP A 293 21.48 9.30 15.13
CA ASP A 293 21.83 10.46 14.29
C ASP A 293 20.57 11.06 13.65
N PRO A 294 20.23 12.33 13.98
CA PRO A 294 19.08 13.01 13.40
C PRO A 294 19.14 13.17 11.87
N ASP A 295 20.33 13.30 11.28
CA ASP A 295 20.47 13.37 9.82
C ASP A 295 20.13 12.02 9.17
N ARG A 296 20.56 10.91 9.79
CA ARG A 296 20.18 9.56 9.38
C ARG A 296 18.68 9.31 9.55
N TYR A 297 18.04 9.88 10.57
CA TYR A 297 16.58 9.79 10.75
C TYR A 297 15.86 10.38 9.54
N VAL A 298 16.24 11.58 9.14
CA VAL A 298 15.64 12.23 7.97
C VAL A 298 15.93 11.46 6.69
N ALA A 299 17.16 10.97 6.49
CA ALA A 299 17.48 10.15 5.33
C ALA A 299 16.55 8.93 5.17
N ASN A 300 16.09 8.34 6.28
CA ASN A 300 15.18 7.19 6.27
C ASN A 300 13.70 7.56 6.19
N PHE A 301 13.27 8.67 6.80
CA PHE A 301 11.86 8.98 7.04
C PHE A 301 11.36 10.26 6.38
N CYS A 302 12.19 10.96 5.60
CA CYS A 302 11.80 12.22 4.96
C CYS A 302 10.54 12.08 4.08
N TYR A 303 10.40 10.95 3.38
CA TYR A 303 9.22 10.65 2.57
C TYR A 303 7.91 10.66 3.40
N LEU A 304 7.97 10.21 4.66
CA LEU A 304 6.84 10.29 5.60
C LEU A 304 6.66 11.71 6.14
N MET A 305 7.75 12.40 6.47
CA MET A 305 7.72 13.79 6.95
C MET A 305 7.15 14.75 5.91
N LEU A 306 7.28 14.45 4.61
CA LEU A 306 6.74 15.24 3.52
C LEU A 306 5.41 14.69 2.96
N ALA A 307 4.83 13.66 3.58
CA ALA A 307 3.59 13.04 3.08
C ALA A 307 2.41 14.02 3.01
N ASN A 308 2.37 15.02 3.90
CA ASN A 308 1.36 16.09 3.94
C ASN A 308 1.75 17.36 3.15
N TYR A 309 2.85 17.35 2.40
CA TYR A 309 3.20 18.46 1.50
C TYR A 309 2.78 18.14 0.06
N PRO A 310 2.11 19.05 -0.67
CA PRO A 310 1.64 20.39 -0.25
C PRO A 310 0.29 20.38 0.51
N PHE A 311 -0.36 19.22 0.60
CA PHE A 311 -1.72 19.10 1.08
C PHE A 311 -1.80 18.49 2.49
N VAL A 312 -2.08 19.33 3.49
CA VAL A 312 -2.01 18.93 4.90
C VAL A 312 -3.34 18.32 5.36
N ARG A 313 -3.40 17.00 5.47
CA ARG A 313 -4.61 16.26 5.90
C ARG A 313 -4.61 15.99 7.40
N TYR A 314 -3.43 15.67 7.95
CA TYR A 314 -3.26 15.26 9.33
C TYR A 314 -2.21 16.13 10.00
N VAL A 315 -2.64 16.98 10.92
CA VAL A 315 -1.80 18.03 11.52
C VAL A 315 -0.84 17.47 12.58
N MET A 316 -1.23 16.42 13.29
CA MET A 316 -0.42 15.88 14.38
C MET A 316 -0.54 14.37 14.44
N ASN A 317 0.59 13.72 14.65
CA ASN A 317 0.71 12.27 14.82
C ASN A 317 0.04 11.49 13.68
N PRO A 318 0.41 11.77 12.41
CA PRO A 318 -0.18 11.07 11.26
C PRO A 318 0.01 9.56 11.39
N THR A 319 -1.01 8.83 10.98
CA THR A 319 -0.94 7.38 10.89
C THR A 319 -0.64 6.97 9.46
N PHE A 320 0.20 5.95 9.33
CA PHE A 320 0.57 5.37 8.06
C PHE A 320 0.20 3.90 8.05
N VAL A 321 -0.11 3.39 6.87
CA VAL A 321 -0.36 1.98 6.64
C VAL A 321 0.60 1.50 5.56
N LEU A 322 1.49 0.57 5.93
CA LEU A 322 2.20 -0.23 4.94
C LEU A 322 1.23 -1.26 4.40
N HIS A 323 0.98 -1.19 3.10
CA HIS A 323 0.34 -2.23 2.34
C HIS A 323 1.42 -3.05 1.67
N ARG A 324 1.45 -4.34 1.98
CA ARG A 324 2.24 -5.34 1.27
C ARG A 324 1.30 -6.19 0.47
N ASP A 325 1.56 -6.31 -0.82
CA ASP A 325 0.74 -7.09 -1.72
C ASP A 325 1.63 -7.79 -2.77
N GLN A 326 2.06 -9.00 -2.42
CA GLN A 326 2.93 -9.82 -3.22
C GLN A 326 2.27 -11.18 -3.49
N TYR A 327 2.13 -11.54 -4.76
CA TYR A 327 1.51 -12.78 -5.18
C TYR A 327 1.92 -13.16 -6.60
N LEU A 328 1.73 -14.44 -6.95
CA LEU A 328 1.91 -14.96 -8.29
C LEU A 328 0.65 -14.64 -9.13
N LEU A 329 0.84 -13.92 -10.22
CA LEU A 329 -0.20 -13.55 -11.17
C LEU A 329 -0.12 -14.43 -12.42
N THR A 330 -1.21 -15.13 -12.71
CA THR A 330 -1.41 -15.83 -13.98
C THR A 330 -2.27 -15.02 -14.95
N GLY A 331 -3.18 -14.17 -14.46
CA GLY A 331 -4.16 -13.41 -15.24
C GLY A 331 -5.54 -14.07 -15.33
N VAL A 332 -5.84 -15.07 -14.51
CA VAL A 332 -7.16 -15.70 -14.44
C VAL A 332 -8.12 -14.89 -13.57
N GLY A 333 -9.33 -14.65 -14.07
CA GLY A 333 -10.47 -14.14 -13.30
C GLY A 333 -11.53 -15.23 -13.11
N TYR A 334 -11.91 -15.48 -11.86
CA TYR A 334 -12.84 -16.54 -11.46
C TYR A 334 -14.27 -16.00 -11.34
N ASP A 335 -15.27 -16.83 -11.63
CA ASP A 335 -16.68 -16.48 -11.39
C ASP A 335 -16.97 -16.47 -9.87
N MET A 336 -17.51 -15.37 -9.34
CA MET A 336 -17.84 -15.27 -7.91
C MET A 336 -18.93 -16.26 -7.45
N ASN A 337 -19.77 -16.73 -8.38
CA ASN A 337 -20.85 -17.67 -8.08
C ASN A 337 -20.42 -19.13 -8.30
N ASP A 338 -19.33 -19.35 -9.05
CA ASP A 338 -18.77 -20.67 -9.31
C ASP A 338 -17.26 -20.58 -9.46
N LEU A 339 -16.53 -20.75 -8.35
CA LEU A 339 -15.07 -20.62 -8.31
C LEU A 339 -14.32 -21.56 -9.24
N GLN A 340 -14.96 -22.62 -9.78
CA GLN A 340 -14.31 -23.51 -10.74
C GLN A 340 -14.29 -22.91 -12.16
N VAL A 341 -15.08 -21.88 -12.45
CA VAL A 341 -15.23 -21.36 -13.83
C VAL A 341 -14.31 -20.16 -14.04
N ILE A 342 -13.50 -20.25 -15.10
CA ILE A 342 -12.77 -19.09 -15.61
C ILE A 342 -13.77 -18.17 -16.32
N ARG A 343 -13.99 -16.99 -15.75
CA ARG A 343 -14.89 -15.97 -16.30
C ARG A 343 -14.16 -14.91 -17.11
N HIS A 344 -12.87 -14.73 -16.84
CA HIS A 344 -12.04 -13.75 -17.53
C HIS A 344 -10.59 -14.23 -17.64
N ILE A 345 -9.92 -13.81 -18.71
CA ILE A 345 -8.48 -13.96 -18.88
C ILE A 345 -7.95 -12.60 -19.31
N THR A 346 -6.98 -12.10 -18.55
CA THR A 346 -6.34 -10.83 -18.85
C THR A 346 -5.55 -10.95 -20.17
N PRO A 347 -5.76 -10.06 -21.15
CA PRO A 347 -4.99 -10.07 -22.40
C PRO A 347 -3.49 -9.91 -22.15
N GLY A 348 -2.66 -10.68 -22.87
CA GLY A 348 -1.20 -10.72 -22.74
C GLY A 348 -0.69 -11.39 -21.45
N SER A 349 -1.57 -12.01 -20.66
CA SER A 349 -1.19 -12.66 -19.41
C SER A 349 -0.54 -14.03 -19.62
N PRO A 350 0.17 -14.55 -18.60
CA PRO A 350 0.66 -15.93 -18.61
C PRO A 350 -0.43 -16.98 -18.89
N ALA A 351 -1.63 -16.80 -18.33
CA ALA A 351 -2.75 -17.71 -18.52
C ALA A 351 -3.22 -17.75 -19.98
N GLU A 352 -3.32 -16.60 -20.63
CA GLU A 352 -3.65 -16.52 -22.06
C GLU A 352 -2.58 -17.22 -22.91
N THR A 353 -1.31 -16.92 -22.63
CA THR A 353 -0.16 -17.50 -23.35
C THR A 353 -0.09 -19.02 -23.21
N ALA A 354 -0.41 -19.54 -22.03
CA ALA A 354 -0.46 -20.97 -21.76
C ALA A 354 -1.70 -21.66 -22.36
N GLY A 355 -2.68 -20.89 -22.87
CA GLY A 355 -3.87 -21.41 -23.54
C GLY A 355 -5.03 -21.78 -22.61
N LEU A 356 -5.08 -21.23 -21.39
CA LEU A 356 -6.33 -21.20 -20.62
C LEU A 356 -7.38 -20.39 -21.37
N ARG A 357 -8.65 -20.72 -21.19
CA ARG A 357 -9.77 -20.06 -21.89
C ARG A 357 -10.92 -19.74 -20.94
N VAL A 358 -11.64 -18.66 -21.25
CA VAL A 358 -12.94 -18.38 -20.62
C VAL A 358 -13.88 -19.56 -20.86
N GLY A 359 -14.56 -20.00 -19.81
CA GLY A 359 -15.43 -21.18 -19.82
C GLY A 359 -14.74 -22.48 -19.36
N ASP A 360 -13.41 -22.52 -19.26
CA ASP A 360 -12.71 -23.66 -18.66
C ASP A 360 -13.18 -23.87 -17.22
N ARG A 361 -13.40 -25.14 -16.86
CA ARG A 361 -13.78 -25.54 -15.50
C ARG A 361 -12.62 -26.18 -14.76
N ILE A 362 -11.97 -25.44 -13.89
CA ILE A 362 -10.86 -25.86 -13.05
C ILE A 362 -11.32 -26.91 -12.03
N LYS A 363 -10.68 -28.07 -12.04
CA LYS A 363 -10.86 -29.15 -11.07
C LYS A 363 -9.82 -29.10 -9.95
N SER A 364 -8.58 -28.81 -10.29
CA SER A 364 -7.50 -28.67 -9.32
C SER A 364 -6.46 -27.66 -9.81
N ILE A 365 -5.72 -27.09 -8.87
CA ILE A 365 -4.56 -26.25 -9.12
C ILE A 365 -3.40 -26.82 -8.32
N ASN A 366 -2.29 -27.14 -8.98
CA ASN A 366 -1.14 -27.83 -8.38
C ASN A 366 -1.55 -29.13 -7.64
N GLY A 367 -2.49 -29.88 -8.22
CA GLY A 367 -3.04 -31.10 -7.63
C GLY A 367 -3.96 -30.88 -6.41
N ARG A 368 -4.15 -29.64 -5.96
CA ARG A 368 -5.07 -29.31 -4.85
C ARG A 368 -6.46 -29.00 -5.43
N ALA A 369 -7.45 -29.78 -5.02
CA ALA A 369 -8.81 -29.69 -5.54
C ALA A 369 -9.45 -28.31 -5.29
N LEU A 370 -10.21 -27.84 -6.28
CA LEU A 370 -11.02 -26.62 -6.22
C LEU A 370 -12.50 -26.99 -6.31
N VAL A 371 -13.33 -26.38 -5.48
CA VAL A 371 -14.80 -26.54 -5.49
C VAL A 371 -15.47 -25.22 -5.84
N SER A 372 -16.71 -25.28 -6.35
CA SER A 372 -17.44 -24.10 -6.83
C SER A 372 -17.83 -23.12 -5.73
N SER A 373 -18.10 -23.62 -4.52
CA SER A 373 -18.69 -22.83 -3.42
C SER A 373 -17.65 -21.98 -2.69
N VAL A 374 -17.86 -20.66 -2.70
CA VAL A 374 -17.11 -19.68 -1.88
C VAL A 374 -17.19 -20.04 -0.39
N ASP A 375 -18.38 -20.31 0.14
CA ASP A 375 -18.59 -20.66 1.55
C ASP A 375 -17.80 -21.90 1.96
N LYS A 376 -17.76 -22.92 1.10
CA LYS A 376 -16.98 -24.13 1.36
C LYS A 376 -15.49 -23.81 1.43
N MET A 377 -14.95 -23.07 0.45
CA MET A 377 -13.53 -22.66 0.42
C MET A 377 -13.16 -21.81 1.64
N SER A 378 -14.03 -20.89 2.02
CA SER A 378 -13.94 -20.10 3.24
C SER A 378 -13.85 -20.95 4.52
N SER A 379 -14.72 -21.95 4.64
CA SER A 379 -14.82 -22.81 5.82
C SER A 379 -13.57 -23.70 5.98
N VAL A 380 -13.08 -24.28 4.88
CA VAL A 380 -11.87 -25.11 4.92
C VAL A 380 -10.61 -24.29 5.20
N TYR A 381 -10.51 -23.07 4.65
CA TYR A 381 -9.43 -22.14 4.97
C TYR A 381 -9.42 -21.75 6.46
N LYS A 382 -10.57 -21.37 7.03
CA LYS A 382 -10.69 -21.14 8.48
C LYS A 382 -10.28 -22.35 9.31
N THR A 383 -10.63 -23.55 8.85
CA THR A 383 -10.26 -24.82 9.52
C THR A 383 -8.76 -25.04 9.49
N PHE A 384 -8.12 -24.82 8.33
CA PHE A 384 -6.66 -24.82 8.20
C PHE A 384 -6.03 -23.87 9.22
N LEU A 385 -6.42 -22.59 9.21
CA LEU A 385 -5.86 -21.57 10.11
C LEU A 385 -5.98 -21.96 11.59
N ARG A 386 -7.13 -22.49 12.01
CA ARG A 386 -7.32 -22.95 13.40
C ARG A 386 -6.37 -24.09 13.77
N LYS A 387 -6.12 -25.02 12.85
CA LYS A 387 -5.27 -26.21 13.08
C LYS A 387 -3.79 -25.86 13.04
N THR A 388 -3.40 -24.91 12.20
CA THR A 388 -2.00 -24.52 12.00
C THR A 388 -1.57 -23.32 12.83
N TRP A 389 -2.47 -22.67 13.57
CA TRP A 389 -2.16 -21.50 14.40
C TRP A 389 -0.96 -21.68 15.35
N LYS A 390 -0.75 -22.91 15.85
CA LYS A 390 0.37 -23.28 16.73
C LYS A 390 1.75 -23.16 16.08
N TYR A 391 1.83 -23.11 14.74
CA TYR A 391 3.06 -22.98 13.95
C TYR A 391 3.44 -21.52 13.65
N ARG A 392 2.76 -20.55 14.27
CA ARG A 392 3.05 -19.12 14.13
C ARG A 392 4.14 -18.66 15.08
N ALA A 393 5.01 -17.77 14.61
CA ALA A 393 6.07 -17.18 15.42
C ALA A 393 5.52 -16.07 16.33
N LYS A 394 5.34 -16.35 17.63
CA LYS A 394 4.85 -15.38 18.63
C LYS A 394 5.72 -14.11 18.74
N SER A 395 6.99 -14.18 18.36
CA SER A 395 7.91 -13.05 18.33
C SER A 395 7.58 -12.00 17.26
N THR A 396 6.70 -12.34 16.33
CA THR A 396 6.34 -11.53 15.16
C THR A 396 4.94 -10.94 15.26
N VAL A 397 4.30 -10.92 16.44
CA VAL A 397 2.95 -10.38 16.60
C VAL A 397 2.88 -8.91 16.20
N TYR A 398 1.88 -8.54 15.39
CA TYR A 398 1.56 -7.16 15.06
C TYR A 398 0.05 -6.95 14.83
N PRO A 399 -0.47 -5.71 14.99
CA PRO A 399 -1.80 -5.35 14.55
C PRO A 399 -1.84 -5.02 13.06
N ASP A 400 -2.87 -5.49 12.37
CA ASP A 400 -3.20 -4.99 11.04
C ASP A 400 -4.07 -3.74 11.08
N ASP A 401 -4.28 -3.14 9.90
CA ASP A 401 -5.06 -1.91 9.77
C ASP A 401 -6.56 -2.10 10.06
N ASN A 402 -7.07 -3.33 9.94
CA ASN A 402 -8.45 -3.69 10.20
C ASN A 402 -8.73 -4.01 11.69
N GLY A 403 -7.72 -3.84 12.56
CA GLY A 403 -7.85 -4.02 14.00
C GLY A 403 -7.62 -5.45 14.50
N PHE A 404 -7.20 -6.38 13.64
CA PHE A 404 -6.79 -7.71 14.07
C PHE A 404 -5.37 -7.67 14.67
N ARG A 405 -5.28 -7.85 15.99
CA ARG A 405 -4.04 -7.66 16.77
C ARG A 405 -3.11 -8.86 16.85
N GLN A 406 -3.45 -9.96 16.18
CA GLN A 406 -2.73 -11.24 16.32
C GLN A 406 -2.17 -11.73 14.98
N CYS A 407 -1.85 -10.82 14.06
CA CYS A 407 -1.09 -11.18 12.87
C CYS A 407 0.28 -11.69 13.30
N MET A 408 0.69 -12.83 12.76
CA MET A 408 1.98 -13.46 13.05
C MET A 408 2.48 -14.15 11.78
N TYR A 409 3.77 -14.07 11.53
CA TYR A 409 4.42 -14.86 10.49
C TYR A 409 4.49 -16.33 10.89
N TRP A 410 4.73 -17.20 9.91
CA TRP A 410 5.03 -18.59 10.16
C TRP A 410 6.38 -18.71 10.87
N ASP A 411 6.50 -19.66 11.80
CA ASP A 411 7.79 -20.01 12.39
C ASP A 411 8.65 -20.72 11.33
N PRO A 412 9.86 -20.22 11.01
CA PRO A 412 10.76 -20.85 10.05
C PRO A 412 11.01 -22.34 10.32
N GLN A 413 11.02 -22.77 11.58
CA GLN A 413 11.21 -24.18 11.95
C GLN A 413 10.00 -25.06 11.61
N SER A 414 8.85 -24.46 11.32
CA SER A 414 7.60 -25.16 11.02
C SER A 414 7.22 -25.12 9.55
N TYR A 415 8.02 -24.52 8.66
CA TYR A 415 7.67 -24.33 7.25
C TYR A 415 7.29 -25.64 6.54
N ASP A 416 8.08 -26.70 6.69
CA ASP A 416 7.80 -27.99 6.06
C ASP A 416 6.49 -28.62 6.57
N VAL A 417 6.20 -28.45 7.86
CA VAL A 417 4.97 -28.96 8.47
C VAL A 417 3.76 -28.16 7.97
N VAL A 418 3.86 -26.84 7.86
CA VAL A 418 2.79 -25.98 7.32
C VAL A 418 2.50 -26.32 5.86
N ALA A 419 3.54 -26.50 5.04
CA ALA A 419 3.39 -26.91 3.64
C ALA A 419 2.72 -28.29 3.53
N SER A 420 3.14 -29.25 4.36
CA SER A 420 2.54 -30.59 4.39
C SER A 420 1.09 -30.59 4.88
N GLU A 421 0.71 -29.68 5.79
CA GLU A 421 -0.68 -29.50 6.17
C GLU A 421 -1.50 -29.02 4.97
N LEU A 422 -1.02 -28.04 4.19
CA LEU A 422 -1.73 -27.52 3.00
C LEU A 422 -1.99 -28.57 1.92
N ASP A 423 -1.15 -29.60 1.81
CA ASP A 423 -1.32 -30.71 0.86
C ASP A 423 -2.46 -31.66 1.22
N LYS A 424 -3.02 -31.58 2.43
CA LYS A 424 -4.14 -32.44 2.82
C LYS A 424 -5.41 -32.03 2.08
N GLU A 425 -6.04 -33.00 1.41
CA GLU A 425 -7.30 -32.81 0.67
C GLU A 425 -8.40 -32.12 1.49
N ALA A 426 -8.41 -32.31 2.81
CA ALA A 426 -9.37 -31.69 3.72
C ALA A 426 -9.39 -30.16 3.69
N TYR A 427 -8.32 -29.51 3.23
CA TYR A 427 -8.20 -28.05 3.21
C TYR A 427 -8.47 -27.40 1.85
N LEU A 428 -8.60 -28.18 0.78
CA LEU A 428 -8.83 -27.68 -0.59
C LEU A 428 -7.93 -26.48 -0.93
N GLY A 429 -6.63 -26.64 -0.75
CA GLY A 429 -5.66 -25.55 -0.80
C GLY A 429 -5.38 -24.97 -2.20
N ALA A 430 -6.30 -25.06 -3.17
CA ALA A 430 -6.06 -24.66 -4.56
C ALA A 430 -5.46 -23.24 -4.67
N PHE A 431 -6.10 -22.23 -4.06
CA PHE A 431 -5.66 -20.82 -4.15
C PHE A 431 -4.34 -20.50 -3.44
N SER A 432 -3.74 -21.44 -2.71
CA SER A 432 -2.40 -21.25 -2.18
C SER A 432 -1.33 -21.10 -3.27
N TYR A 433 -1.62 -21.45 -4.54
CA TYR A 433 -0.70 -21.22 -5.66
C TYR A 433 -0.25 -19.76 -5.77
N LEU A 434 -1.09 -18.80 -5.34
CA LEU A 434 -0.77 -17.36 -5.29
C LEU A 434 0.50 -17.07 -4.49
N PHE A 435 0.84 -17.94 -3.53
CA PHE A 435 2.00 -17.81 -2.65
C PHE A 435 3.04 -18.91 -2.87
N ALA A 436 2.96 -19.65 -3.97
CA ALA A 436 3.79 -20.85 -4.21
C ALA A 436 5.30 -20.57 -4.34
N HIS A 437 5.70 -19.30 -4.43
CA HIS A 437 7.11 -18.89 -4.34
C HIS A 437 7.70 -19.10 -2.92
N ASN A 438 6.86 -19.36 -1.91
CA ASN A 438 7.29 -19.53 -0.52
C ASN A 438 7.51 -20.99 -0.08
N PRO A 439 8.50 -21.24 0.80
CA PRO A 439 8.78 -22.57 1.34
C PRO A 439 7.70 -23.16 2.25
N TYR A 440 6.87 -22.34 2.89
CA TYR A 440 5.77 -22.81 3.75
C TYR A 440 4.47 -23.08 2.99
N ILE A 441 4.47 -22.91 1.66
CA ILE A 441 3.32 -23.18 0.78
C ILE A 441 3.52 -24.45 -0.03
N VAL A 442 4.75 -24.66 -0.52
CA VAL A 442 5.15 -25.78 -1.38
C VAL A 442 6.25 -26.57 -0.68
N SER A 443 6.03 -27.85 -0.45
CA SER A 443 7.01 -28.75 0.18
C SER A 443 8.28 -28.88 -0.67
N ALA A 444 9.42 -29.17 -0.05
CA ALA A 444 10.71 -29.29 -0.74
C ALA A 444 10.69 -30.32 -1.90
N GLY A 445 9.93 -31.42 -1.75
CA GLY A 445 9.74 -32.42 -2.80
C GLY A 445 8.93 -31.90 -4.00
N ALA A 446 7.90 -31.08 -3.76
CA ALA A 446 7.10 -30.46 -4.82
C ALA A 446 7.84 -29.30 -5.52
N LYS A 447 8.75 -28.59 -4.82
CA LYS A 447 9.63 -27.58 -5.42
C LYS A 447 10.57 -28.17 -6.47
N ALA A 448 11.14 -29.34 -6.20
CA ALA A 448 12.02 -30.04 -7.14
C ALA A 448 11.28 -30.53 -8.40
N ALA A 449 9.98 -30.82 -8.30
CA ALA A 449 9.14 -31.24 -9.43
C ALA A 449 8.57 -30.06 -10.25
N ALA A 450 8.40 -28.89 -9.63
CA ALA A 450 7.89 -27.68 -10.29
C ALA A 450 8.99 -26.82 -10.94
N SER A 451 10.26 -27.06 -10.61
CA SER A 451 11.42 -26.31 -11.07
C SER A 451 12.16 -27.08 -12.16
N ASP A 452 11.83 -26.80 -13.42
CA ASP A 452 12.84 -26.87 -14.47
C ASP A 452 13.54 -25.50 -14.48
N ASN A 453 14.84 -25.45 -14.18
CA ASN A 453 15.65 -24.22 -14.07
C ASN A 453 15.24 -23.16 -13.01
N GLY A 454 14.49 -23.51 -11.96
CA GLY A 454 14.14 -22.59 -10.86
C GLY A 454 12.92 -21.70 -11.09
N VAL A 455 12.16 -21.94 -12.16
CA VAL A 455 10.92 -21.20 -12.47
C VAL A 455 9.72 -21.87 -11.79
N THR A 456 8.95 -21.12 -10.99
CA THR A 456 7.69 -21.62 -10.40
C THR A 456 6.65 -21.81 -11.49
N LYS A 457 6.08 -23.02 -11.62
CA LYS A 457 4.95 -23.31 -12.52
C LYS A 457 3.66 -23.56 -11.73
N VAL A 458 2.53 -23.11 -12.29
CA VAL A 458 1.17 -23.38 -11.77
C VAL A 458 0.47 -24.30 -12.75
N ILE A 459 0.03 -25.47 -12.27
CA ILE A 459 -0.60 -26.51 -13.07
C ILE A 459 -2.11 -26.44 -12.85
N PHE A 460 -2.86 -26.11 -13.90
CA PHE A 460 -4.31 -26.11 -13.91
C PHE A 460 -4.83 -27.40 -14.55
N GLU A 461 -5.59 -28.18 -13.80
CA GLU A 461 -6.36 -29.29 -14.36
C GLU A 461 -7.78 -28.78 -14.64
N VAL A 462 -8.14 -28.68 -15.91
CA VAL A 462 -9.42 -28.11 -16.36
C VAL A 462 -10.24 -29.12 -17.13
N ILE A 463 -11.56 -28.95 -17.11
CA ILE A 463 -12.46 -29.57 -18.07
C ILE A 463 -12.84 -28.53 -19.12
N ARG A 464 -12.56 -28.83 -20.38
CA ARG A 464 -12.92 -28.03 -21.55
C ARG A 464 -13.75 -28.91 -22.48
N ASP A 465 -14.97 -28.46 -22.81
CA ASP A 465 -15.89 -29.19 -23.69
C ASP A 465 -16.10 -30.66 -23.27
N GLY A 466 -16.10 -30.92 -21.95
CA GLY A 466 -16.27 -32.25 -21.37
C GLY A 466 -15.00 -33.11 -21.29
N ALA A 467 -13.87 -32.65 -21.84
CA ALA A 467 -12.60 -33.37 -21.81
C ALA A 467 -11.61 -32.76 -20.79
N PRO A 468 -10.87 -33.58 -20.01
CA PRO A 468 -9.82 -33.09 -19.12
C PRO A 468 -8.61 -32.59 -19.91
N GLN A 469 -8.04 -31.45 -19.48
CA GLN A 469 -6.80 -30.88 -19.98
C GLN A 469 -5.91 -30.45 -18.81
N VAL A 470 -4.60 -30.57 -18.99
CA VAL A 470 -3.59 -30.07 -18.04
C VAL A 470 -2.86 -28.91 -18.71
N ILE A 471 -2.94 -27.73 -18.10
CA ILE A 471 -2.34 -26.51 -18.63
C ILE A 471 -1.35 -25.99 -17.59
N MET A 472 -0.09 -25.84 -18.01
CA MET A 472 0.98 -25.32 -17.17
C MET A 472 1.18 -23.83 -17.47
N VAL A 473 1.13 -23.00 -16.43
CA VAL A 473 1.28 -21.55 -16.52
C VAL A 473 2.52 -21.13 -15.74
N GLU A 474 3.35 -20.27 -16.34
CA GLU A 474 4.48 -19.64 -15.65
C GLU A 474 4.05 -18.24 -15.15
N PRO A 475 3.63 -18.10 -13.88
CA PRO A 475 3.15 -16.82 -13.36
C PRO A 475 4.26 -15.77 -13.23
N HIS A 476 3.84 -14.51 -13.17
CA HIS A 476 4.71 -13.40 -12.78
C HIS A 476 4.57 -13.11 -11.29
N LEU A 477 5.69 -12.87 -10.59
CA LEU A 477 5.63 -12.35 -9.23
C LEU A 477 5.31 -10.86 -9.26
N ILE A 478 4.16 -10.50 -8.69
CA ILE A 478 3.73 -9.11 -8.49
C ILE A 478 4.24 -8.62 -7.13
N ASN A 479 4.66 -7.36 -7.09
CA ASN A 479 4.98 -6.63 -5.87
C ASN A 479 4.40 -5.22 -5.97
N LYS A 480 3.36 -4.97 -5.17
CA LYS A 480 2.67 -3.68 -5.09
C LYS A 480 2.77 -3.09 -3.69
N ASP A 481 3.95 -3.11 -3.07
CA ASP A 481 4.11 -2.52 -1.74
C ASP A 481 3.99 -0.98 -1.80
N TYR A 482 3.19 -0.39 -0.91
CA TYR A 482 3.07 1.07 -0.78
C TYR A 482 2.74 1.52 0.64
N ILE A 483 2.87 2.83 0.88
CA ILE A 483 2.52 3.47 2.14
C ILE A 483 1.35 4.42 1.90
N GLU A 484 0.27 4.19 2.62
CA GLU A 484 -0.89 5.07 2.69
C GLU A 484 -0.78 5.99 3.92
N LEU A 485 -1.21 7.24 3.78
CA LEU A 485 -1.39 8.19 4.88
C LEU A 485 -2.88 8.22 5.29
N LYS A 486 -3.16 7.82 6.55
CA LYS A 486 -4.49 7.63 7.13
C LYS A 486 -4.81 8.50 8.34
#